data_AF-H9A9G4-F1
#
_entry.id   AF-H9A9G4-F1
#
_cell.length_a   1.000
_cell.length_b   1.000
_cell.length_c   1.000
_cell.angle_alpha   90.00
_cell.angle_beta   90.00
_cell.angle_gamma   90.00
#
_symmetry.space_group_name_H-M   'P 1'
#
loop_
_entity.id
_entity.type
_entity.pdbx_description
1 polymer ?
#
loop_
_entity_poly.entity_id
_entity_poly.type
_entity_poly.pdbx_seq_one_letter_code
_entity_poly.pdbx_strand_id
1 'polypeptide(L)'
;TPKFGSPAQSHTQLNLSTLLVNPEGPTLTRLNSVQSSERPLFLVHPIEGSTTVFHSLATKLSIPTYGLQCTGAAPLDSIQSLATYY
;
A
#
# COMPACT_ATOMS: atom_id res chain seq x y z
N THR A 1 4.41 6.40 49.46
CA THR A 1 3.46 5.97 48.41
C THR A 1 4.11 6.17 47.06
N PRO A 2 4.39 5.11 46.27
CA PRO A 2 5.03 5.27 44.98
C PRO A 2 4.00 5.74 43.94
N LYS A 3 4.34 6.79 43.18
CA LYS A 3 3.54 7.25 42.04
C LYS A 3 3.80 6.31 40.86
N PHE A 4 2.79 5.56 40.46
CA PHE A 4 2.79 4.83 39.19
C PHE A 4 2.77 5.85 38.05
N GLY A 5 3.87 5.90 37.28
CA GLY A 5 3.92 6.67 36.05
C GLY A 5 2.96 6.07 35.02
N SER A 6 2.07 6.91 34.48
CA SER A 6 1.19 6.53 33.38
C SER A 6 2.03 6.17 32.14
N PRO A 7 1.72 5.08 31.41
CA PRO A 7 2.37 4.80 30.14
C PRO A 7 2.06 5.94 29.17
N ALA A 8 3.09 6.49 28.54
CA ALA A 8 2.94 7.44 27.45
C ALA A 8 2.11 6.78 26.35
N GLN A 9 0.87 7.24 26.15
CA GLN A 9 0.07 6.84 25.02
C GLN A 9 0.74 7.44 23.77
N SER A 10 1.44 6.59 23.02
CA SER A 10 1.86 6.93 21.66
C SER A 10 0.59 7.06 20.83
N HIS A 11 0.03 8.26 20.75
CA HIS A 11 -0.98 8.59 19.76
C HIS A 11 -0.32 8.45 18.39
N THR A 12 -0.57 7.33 17.72
CA THR A 12 -0.29 7.18 16.29
C THR A 12 -1.20 8.16 15.58
N GLN A 13 -0.70 9.37 15.33
CA GLN A 13 -1.42 10.36 14.56
C GLN A 13 -1.59 9.81 13.15
N LEU A 14 -2.80 9.33 12.84
CA LEU A 14 -3.15 8.81 11.52
C LEU A 14 -3.08 9.97 10.52
N ASN A 15 -2.05 9.97 9.68
CA ASN A 15 -1.95 10.90 8.59
C ASN A 15 -2.85 10.39 7.44
N LEU A 16 -4.10 10.88 7.37
CA LEU A 16 -5.07 10.40 6.38
C LEU A 16 -4.61 10.64 4.93
N SER A 17 -3.79 11.65 4.69
CA SER A 17 -3.23 11.91 3.36
C SER A 17 -2.32 10.80 2.83
N THR A 18 -1.73 9.95 3.69
CA THR A 18 -1.00 8.76 3.22
C THR A 18 -1.92 7.64 2.76
N LEU A 19 -3.20 7.67 3.12
CA LEU A 19 -4.19 6.67 2.69
C LEU A 19 -4.84 7.02 1.36
N LEU A 20 -4.73 8.27 0.90
CA LEU A 20 -5.31 8.71 -0.37
C LEU A 20 -4.40 8.36 -1.55
N VAL A 21 -5.01 8.05 -2.69
CA VAL A 21 -4.30 7.87 -3.95
C VAL A 21 -4.05 9.22 -4.60
N ASN A 22 -2.82 9.45 -5.08
CA ASN A 22 -2.54 10.53 -6.03
C ASN A 22 -3.06 10.12 -7.41
N PRO A 23 -4.07 10.80 -8.00
CA PRO A 23 -4.65 10.40 -9.29
C PRO A 23 -3.64 10.42 -10.44
N GLU A 24 -2.63 11.30 -10.37
CA GLU A 24 -1.55 11.42 -11.36
C GLU A 24 -0.32 10.55 -11.02
N GLY A 25 -0.42 9.75 -9.95
CA GLY A 25 0.62 8.83 -9.53
C GLY A 25 0.76 7.62 -10.46
N PRO A 26 1.82 6.81 -10.28
CA PRO A 26 1.99 5.59 -11.05
C PRO A 26 1.00 4.50 -10.58
N THR A 27 0.30 3.84 -11.50
CA THR A 27 -0.54 2.67 -11.16
C THR A 27 0.26 1.56 -10.49
N LEU A 28 1.47 1.27 -11.00
CA LEU A 28 2.36 0.26 -10.44
C LEU A 28 3.41 0.90 -9.52
N THR A 29 3.40 0.50 -8.26
CA THR A 29 4.30 1.03 -7.21
C THR A 29 5.18 -0.08 -6.64
N ARG A 30 6.45 0.22 -6.37
CA ARG A 30 7.34 -0.75 -5.70
C ARG A 30 7.18 -0.62 -4.19
N LEU A 31 6.90 -1.74 -3.51
CA LEU A 31 6.53 -1.76 -2.09
C LEU A 31 7.66 -2.21 -1.15
N ASN A 32 8.73 -2.79 -1.69
CA ASN A 32 9.93 -3.14 -0.93
C ASN A 32 11.21 -2.93 -1.73
N SER A 33 12.36 -2.99 -1.06
CA SER A 33 13.68 -2.75 -1.67
C SER A 33 14.37 -4.02 -2.19
N VAL A 34 13.71 -5.19 -2.11
CA VAL A 34 14.29 -6.49 -2.48
C VAL A 34 14.64 -6.51 -3.97
N GLN A 35 15.93 -6.68 -4.29
CA GLN A 35 16.43 -6.88 -5.64
C GLN A 35 16.75 -8.36 -5.82
N SER A 36 15.96 -9.05 -6.65
CA SER A 36 16.10 -10.48 -6.94
C SER A 36 15.58 -10.74 -8.35
N SER A 37 16.06 -11.83 -8.98
CA SER A 37 15.53 -12.34 -10.25
C SER A 37 14.31 -13.26 -10.06
N GLU A 38 13.89 -13.51 -8.81
CA GLU A 38 12.65 -14.21 -8.53
C GLU A 38 11.43 -13.47 -9.08
N ARG A 39 10.38 -14.24 -9.41
CA ARG A 39 9.13 -13.65 -9.90
C ARG A 39 8.53 -12.73 -8.84
N PRO A 40 8.15 -11.49 -9.20
CA PRO A 40 7.58 -10.56 -8.25
C PRO A 40 6.18 -10.97 -7.78
N LEU A 41 5.79 -10.51 -6.60
CA LEU A 41 4.42 -10.55 -6.11
C LEU A 41 3.73 -9.21 -6.40
N PHE A 42 2.52 -9.28 -6.98
CA PHE A 42 1.66 -8.12 -7.22
C PHE A 42 0.49 -8.13 -6.24
N LEU A 43 0.26 -6.99 -5.58
CA LEU A 43 -0.82 -6.80 -4.60
C LEU A 43 -1.80 -5.75 -5.13
N VAL A 44 -3.06 -6.15 -5.34
CA VAL A 44 -4.13 -5.28 -5.82
C VAL A 44 -4.77 -4.55 -4.64
N HIS A 45 -4.96 -3.23 -4.77
CA HIS A 45 -5.54 -2.37 -3.74
C HIS A 45 -6.94 -2.82 -3.25
N PRO A 46 -7.31 -2.51 -1.99
CA PRO A 46 -8.69 -2.56 -1.51
C PRO A 46 -9.52 -1.40 -2.08
N ILE A 47 -10.81 -1.28 -1.73
CA ILE A 47 -11.75 -0.33 -2.37
C ILE A 47 -11.30 1.14 -2.31
N GLU A 48 -10.47 1.51 -1.33
CA GLU A 48 -9.91 2.85 -1.16
C GLU A 48 -8.92 3.24 -2.26
N GLY A 49 -8.43 2.27 -3.05
CA GLY A 49 -7.52 2.51 -4.18
C GLY A 49 -6.04 2.48 -3.81
N SER A 50 -5.68 2.67 -2.54
CA SER A 50 -4.30 2.81 -2.09
C SER A 50 -3.63 1.48 -1.71
N THR A 51 -2.32 1.38 -1.94
CA THR A 51 -1.51 0.19 -1.60
C THR A 51 -0.84 0.29 -0.23
N THR A 52 -1.03 1.38 0.51
CA THR A 52 -0.33 1.62 1.79
C THR A 52 -0.61 0.57 2.86
N VAL A 53 -1.79 -0.07 2.82
CA VAL A 53 -2.15 -1.19 3.69
C VAL A 53 -1.15 -2.35 3.59
N PHE A 54 -0.49 -2.52 2.44
CA PHE A 54 0.44 -3.62 2.20
C PHE A 54 1.86 -3.37 2.75
N HIS A 55 2.17 -2.18 3.27
CA HIS A 55 3.55 -1.85 3.68
C HIS A 55 4.12 -2.84 4.72
N SER A 56 3.33 -3.21 5.73
CA SER A 56 3.74 -4.15 6.77
C SER A 56 3.97 -5.57 6.25
N LEU A 57 3.27 -5.96 5.17
CA LEU A 57 3.46 -7.25 4.51
C LEU A 57 4.71 -7.20 3.62
N ALA A 58 4.82 -6.20 2.75
CA ALA A 58 5.91 -6.08 1.77
C ALA A 58 7.29 -6.01 2.42
N THR A 59 7.40 -5.39 3.61
CA THR A 59 8.65 -5.31 4.39
C THR A 59 9.12 -6.66 4.94
N LYS A 60 8.23 -7.66 5.02
CA LYS A 60 8.55 -9.02 5.52
C LYS A 60 8.82 -10.02 4.39
N LEU A 61 8.51 -9.67 3.14
CA LEU A 61 8.70 -10.55 2.00
C LEU A 61 10.14 -10.46 1.47
N SER A 62 10.71 -11.62 1.12
CA SER A 62 12.05 -11.75 0.55
C SER A 62 12.07 -11.73 -0.99
N ILE A 63 10.94 -11.42 -1.62
CA ILE A 63 10.78 -11.33 -3.08
C ILE A 63 10.39 -9.90 -3.48
N PRO A 64 10.71 -9.45 -4.71
CA PRO A 64 10.28 -8.14 -5.19
C PRO A 64 8.76 -8.02 -5.12
N THR A 65 8.26 -7.00 -4.44
CA THR A 65 6.81 -6.82 -4.23
C THR A 65 6.36 -5.48 -4.79
N TYR A 66 5.30 -5.52 -5.58
CA TYR A 66 4.68 -4.35 -6.21
C TYR A 66 3.21 -4.24 -5.80
N GLY A 67 2.71 -3.00 -5.75
CA GLY A 67 1.33 -2.68 -5.49
C GLY A 67 0.70 -2.03 -6.71
N LEU A 68 -0.50 -2.48 -7.06
CA LEU A 68 -1.37 -1.84 -8.04
C LEU A 68 -2.33 -0.92 -7.29
N GLN A 69 -2.24 0.38 -7.52
CA GLN A 69 -3.14 1.39 -6.95
C GLN A 69 -4.11 1.96 -8.01
N CYS A 70 -5.32 2.32 -7.58
CA CYS A 70 -6.37 2.84 -8.44
C CYS A 70 -6.17 4.33 -8.72
N THR A 71 -5.39 4.66 -9.75
CA THR A 71 -5.10 6.04 -10.17
C THR A 71 -6.15 6.57 -11.16
N GLY A 72 -6.00 7.82 -11.61
CA GLY A 72 -6.88 8.39 -12.63
C GLY A 72 -6.79 7.69 -13.99
N ALA A 73 -5.74 6.90 -14.23
CA ALA A 73 -5.57 6.13 -15.46
C ALA A 73 -6.32 4.78 -15.46
N ALA A 74 -6.79 4.31 -14.30
CA ALA A 74 -7.45 3.01 -14.16
C ALA A 74 -8.87 3.05 -14.77
N PRO A 75 -9.22 2.16 -15.70
CA PRO A 75 -10.57 2.08 -16.24
C PRO A 75 -11.54 1.51 -15.20
N LEU A 76 -12.63 2.24 -14.93
CA LEU A 76 -13.63 1.89 -13.91
C LEU A 76 -15.01 1.54 -14.49
N ASP A 77 -15.09 1.36 -15.81
CA ASP A 77 -16.30 0.94 -16.52
C ASP A 77 -16.68 -0.53 -16.20
N SER A 78 -15.69 -1.39 -15.94
CA SER A 78 -15.92 -2.76 -15.49
C SER A 78 -14.73 -3.34 -14.73
N ILE A 79 -14.96 -4.36 -13.92
CA ILE A 79 -13.89 -5.12 -13.24
C ILE A 79 -12.97 -5.79 -14.25
N GLN A 80 -13.50 -6.25 -15.39
CA GLN A 80 -12.74 -6.88 -16.46
C GLN A 80 -11.79 -5.88 -17.12
N SER A 81 -12.25 -4.67 -17.41
CA SER A 81 -11.41 -3.58 -17.95
C SER A 81 -10.29 -3.25 -16.97
N LEU A 82 -10.62 -3.13 -15.66
CA LEU A 82 -9.64 -2.87 -14.62
C LEU A 82 -8.60 -3.99 -14.51
N ALA A 83 -9.03 -5.24 -14.47
CA ALA A 83 -8.16 -6.41 -14.37
C ALA A 83 -7.31 -6.66 -15.63
N THR A 84 -7.77 -6.20 -16.80
CA THR A 84 -6.99 -6.26 -18.04
C THR A 84 -5.90 -5.19 -18.08
N TYR A 85 -6.16 -4.04 -17.46
CA TYR A 85 -5.21 -2.94 -17.34
C TYR A 85 -4.11 -3.21 -16.29
N TYR A 86 -4.45 -3.94 -15.23
CA TYR A 86 -3.54 -4.38 -14.16
C TYR A 86 -2.61 -5.53 -14.57
#